data_AF-A0A7W6WWT7-F1
#
_entry.id   AF-A0A7W6WWT7-F1
#
_cell.length_a   1.000
_cell.length_b   1.000
_cell.length_c   1.000
_cell.angle_alpha   90.00
_cell.angle_beta   90.00
_cell.angle_gamma   90.00
#
_symmetry.space_group_name_H-M   'P 1'
#
loop_
_entity.id
_entity.type
_entity.pdbx_description
1 polymer ?
#
loop_
_entity_poly.entity_id
_entity_poly.type
_entity_poly.pdbx_seq_one_letter_code
_entity_poly.pdbx_strand_id
1 'polypeptide(L)'
;MTRRAPQEPTRDFKPSHRLRDDAALYAPSLGCGGCPDFKTCGGLHTDAGVFDCNDFCSCEDRAACDSICRNKPDEFFERYLEIGGFELGTTPRVDALAVPELPSVIPLIGHKYSRKAVLNESVVAVPLYELFHMRTGQPHVRTRAELAERFRIPETATIVASGVDRDIKLEAWWAFADRALIMSTLRDLGIALVTVPNFSLFLNMPRPDNLHSMKRIALSWVEMMTAGIPAALHLNARTDQDYARWMRFVRERPEVEIVAFEFRTGAGVPSRIDWHVDRLCRIADAAERPLTLVVRGGAQVLSRLKRHFGQVILIETDAFTRSLKRRRAEFTEAGRLRWPRISTPKGAPIDDLLAHNIFTKRTALLLSDFAPVERSERSTRNARRPAKHTDGQAGQRSFLAELDATLEARAMSADLKRVIVAAET
;
A
#
# COMPACT_ATOMS: atom_id res chain seq x y z
N MET A 1 -0.63 32.99 20.29
CA MET A 1 -0.46 32.68 18.85
C MET A 1 0.57 33.64 18.26
N THR A 2 1.71 33.14 17.79
CA THR A 2 2.66 33.92 16.98
C THR A 2 2.33 33.73 15.50
N ARG A 3 2.02 34.82 14.78
CA ARG A 3 1.96 34.77 13.30
C ARG A 3 3.39 34.58 12.77
N ARG A 4 3.58 33.61 11.87
CA ARG A 4 4.89 33.27 11.29
C ARG A 4 5.38 34.34 10.31
N ALA A 5 6.69 34.37 10.08
CA ALA A 5 7.28 35.24 9.08
C ALA A 5 6.86 34.80 7.66
N PRO A 6 6.56 35.73 6.72
CA PRO A 6 6.19 35.39 5.33
C PRO A 6 7.28 34.69 4.50
N GLN A 7 8.46 34.49 5.08
CA GLN A 7 9.65 33.93 4.43
C GLN A 7 9.89 32.45 4.81
N GLU A 8 9.12 31.87 5.74
CA GLU A 8 9.17 30.43 5.97
C GLU A 8 8.59 29.68 4.76
N PRO A 9 9.25 28.62 4.25
CA PRO A 9 8.70 27.80 3.18
C PRO A 9 7.40 27.12 3.63
N THR A 10 6.47 26.94 2.68
CA THR A 10 5.15 26.36 2.99
C THR A 10 5.25 24.96 3.58
N ARG A 11 4.45 24.71 4.63
CA ARG A 11 4.28 23.37 5.23
C ARG A 11 2.98 22.68 4.81
N ASP A 12 2.23 23.24 3.86
CA ASP A 12 1.09 22.58 3.21
C ASP A 12 1.58 21.53 2.19
N PHE A 13 2.19 20.46 2.71
CA PHE A 13 2.72 19.34 1.92
C PHE A 13 1.61 18.38 1.50
N LYS A 14 0.70 18.84 0.63
CA LYS A 14 -0.32 17.99 0.00
C LYS A 14 0.36 16.78 -0.69
N PRO A 15 -0.20 15.56 -0.56
CA PRO A 15 0.38 14.34 -1.13
C PRO A 15 0.74 14.48 -2.61
N SER A 16 2.04 14.57 -2.89
CA SER A 16 2.59 14.88 -4.21
C SER A 16 3.72 13.93 -4.57
N HIS A 17 4.09 13.89 -5.85
CA HIS A 17 5.22 13.08 -6.32
C HIS A 17 6.55 13.54 -5.72
N ARG A 18 6.68 14.84 -5.36
CA ARG A 18 7.90 15.43 -4.77
C ARG A 18 8.19 14.91 -3.35
N LEU A 19 7.19 14.36 -2.65
CA LEU A 19 7.30 13.75 -1.31
C LEU A 19 7.68 12.26 -1.33
N ARG A 20 7.83 11.67 -2.52
CA ARG A 20 8.30 10.29 -2.67
C ARG A 20 9.78 10.23 -2.35
N ASP A 21 10.17 9.20 -1.62
CA ASP A 21 11.57 8.92 -1.32
C ASP A 21 12.26 8.28 -2.54
N ASP A 22 13.39 8.84 -2.96
CA ASP A 22 14.23 8.29 -4.03
C ASP A 22 15.72 8.57 -3.75
N ALA A 23 16.32 7.67 -2.96
CA ALA A 23 17.74 7.72 -2.57
C ALA A 23 18.73 7.53 -3.74
N ALA A 24 18.25 7.24 -4.95
CA ALA A 24 19.08 7.19 -6.16
C ALA A 24 19.16 8.53 -6.90
N LEU A 25 18.27 9.50 -6.56
CA LEU A 25 18.20 10.82 -7.19
C LEU A 25 18.51 11.96 -6.22
N TYR A 26 18.19 11.81 -4.93
CA TYR A 26 18.31 12.88 -3.94
C TYR A 26 19.20 12.45 -2.77
N ALA A 27 20.03 13.39 -2.29
CA ALA A 27 20.74 13.24 -1.03
C ALA A 27 19.76 13.25 0.16
N PRO A 28 20.15 12.72 1.34
CA PRO A 28 19.34 12.83 2.55
C PRO A 28 19.08 14.30 2.93
N SER A 29 17.84 14.63 3.29
CA SER A 29 17.47 15.92 3.88
C SER A 29 18.36 16.27 5.09
N LEU A 30 18.86 17.51 5.14
CA LEU A 30 19.98 17.90 6.01
C LEU A 30 19.78 17.60 7.50
N GLY A 31 18.58 17.84 8.04
CA GLY A 31 18.23 17.57 9.43
C GLY A 31 18.12 16.08 9.78
N CYS A 32 18.05 15.18 8.80
CA CYS A 32 18.04 13.74 9.06
C CYS A 32 19.35 13.22 9.66
N GLY A 33 20.49 13.85 9.38
CA GLY A 33 21.81 13.37 9.82
C GLY A 33 22.00 13.33 11.35
N GLY A 34 21.33 14.22 12.08
CA GLY A 34 21.32 14.24 13.55
C GLY A 34 20.16 13.49 14.20
N CYS A 35 19.27 12.86 13.41
CA CYS A 35 18.05 12.26 13.93
C CYS A 35 18.33 10.91 14.64
N PRO A 36 17.84 10.67 15.88
CA PRO A 36 17.99 9.38 16.56
C PRO A 36 17.44 8.20 15.75
N ASP A 37 16.37 8.43 14.99
CA ASP A 37 15.71 7.41 14.16
C ASP A 37 16.43 7.16 12.83
N PHE A 38 17.50 7.90 12.48
CA PHE A 38 18.13 7.85 11.15
C PHE A 38 18.54 6.44 10.72
N LYS A 39 19.16 5.66 11.62
CA LYS A 39 19.57 4.28 11.36
C LYS A 39 18.38 3.36 11.00
N THR A 40 17.22 3.64 11.60
CA THR A 40 15.98 2.85 11.41
C THR A 40 15.16 3.37 10.22
N CYS A 41 15.10 4.68 9.98
CA CYS A 41 14.24 5.28 8.96
C CYS A 41 14.92 5.51 7.60
N GLY A 42 16.26 5.61 7.58
CA GLY A 42 17.09 5.89 6.40
C GLY A 42 17.21 7.36 6.03
N GLY A 43 16.54 8.27 6.75
CA GLY A 43 16.35 9.66 6.36
C GLY A 43 15.17 9.88 5.42
N LEU A 44 15.25 10.95 4.64
CA LEU A 44 14.32 11.31 3.56
C LEU A 44 15.11 11.77 2.34
N HIS A 45 14.78 11.27 1.17
CA HIS A 45 15.45 11.61 -0.09
C HIS A 45 14.39 12.17 -1.06
N THR A 46 14.07 13.46 -0.95
CA THR A 46 12.88 14.03 -1.59
C THR A 46 13.13 15.38 -2.27
N ASP A 47 12.52 15.59 -3.43
CA ASP A 47 12.49 16.86 -4.17
C ASP A 47 11.68 17.98 -3.46
N ALA A 48 11.00 17.66 -2.36
CA ALA A 48 10.12 18.60 -1.65
C ALA A 48 10.83 19.78 -0.94
N GLY A 49 12.16 19.76 -0.84
CA GLY A 49 12.95 20.83 -0.19
C GLY A 49 12.82 20.88 1.34
N VAL A 50 12.41 19.77 1.98
CA VAL A 50 12.28 19.68 3.44
C VAL A 50 13.62 19.49 4.14
N PHE A 51 13.77 20.13 5.30
CA PHE A 51 14.95 20.00 6.15
C PHE A 51 14.96 18.66 6.89
N ASP A 52 13.81 18.21 7.39
CA ASP A 52 13.61 16.86 7.93
C ASP A 52 12.12 16.45 7.88
N CYS A 53 11.77 15.33 8.52
CA CYS A 53 10.39 14.84 8.53
C CYS A 53 9.42 15.61 9.46
N ASN A 54 9.91 16.55 10.27
CA ASN A 54 9.11 17.43 11.12
C ASN A 54 8.53 18.63 10.34
N ASP A 55 9.05 18.94 9.15
CA ASP A 55 8.42 19.92 8.24
C ASP A 55 7.04 19.44 7.75
N PHE A 56 6.77 18.13 7.78
CA PHE A 56 5.44 17.55 7.56
C PHE A 56 4.46 17.78 8.73
N CYS A 57 4.89 18.40 9.83
CA CYS A 57 4.02 18.73 10.96
C CYS A 57 3.15 19.96 10.65
N SER A 58 2.03 19.72 9.96
CA SER A 58 1.05 20.74 9.56
C SER A 58 -0.21 20.82 10.45
N CYS A 59 -0.21 20.16 11.62
CA CYS A 59 -1.36 20.17 12.54
C CYS A 59 -1.64 21.58 13.10
N GLU A 60 -2.84 22.11 12.82
CA GLU A 60 -3.30 23.43 13.28
C GLU A 60 -3.60 23.44 14.78
N ASP A 61 -4.33 22.45 15.26
CA ASP A 61 -4.41 22.07 16.67
C ASP A 61 -3.52 20.84 16.92
N ARG A 62 -2.79 20.84 18.03
CA ARG A 62 -1.97 19.70 18.48
C ARG A 62 -2.76 18.70 19.30
N ALA A 63 -3.81 19.11 20.01
CA ALA A 63 -4.61 18.21 20.85
C ALA A 63 -5.47 17.26 19.99
N ALA A 64 -5.93 17.70 18.83
CA ALA A 64 -6.62 16.87 17.82
C ALA A 64 -5.69 16.25 16.75
N CYS A 65 -4.36 16.22 16.97
CA CYS A 65 -3.38 15.74 16.00
C CYS A 65 -2.99 14.28 16.29
N ASP A 66 -3.53 13.31 15.55
CA ASP A 66 -3.24 11.88 15.78
C ASP A 66 -1.82 11.44 15.34
N SER A 67 -1.13 12.20 14.50
CA SER A 67 0.18 11.86 13.94
C SER A 67 1.24 11.54 15.02
N ILE A 68 2.03 10.49 14.78
CA ILE A 68 3.08 10.09 15.72
C ILE A 68 4.39 10.83 15.39
N CYS A 69 4.72 11.84 16.20
CA CYS A 69 5.85 12.72 15.95
C CYS A 69 6.47 13.28 17.24
N ARG A 70 7.78 13.58 17.21
CA ARG A 70 8.55 14.04 18.37
C ARG A 70 8.17 15.45 18.88
N ASN A 71 7.26 16.15 18.18
CA ASN A 71 6.66 17.42 18.62
C ASN A 71 5.55 17.26 19.68
N LYS A 72 5.16 16.02 19.97
CA LYS A 72 4.18 15.59 20.98
C LYS A 72 4.86 14.51 21.84
N PRO A 73 5.73 14.90 22.79
CA PRO A 73 6.75 14.00 23.34
C PRO A 73 6.17 12.86 24.17
N ASP A 74 5.11 13.14 24.94
CA ASP A 74 4.49 12.17 25.84
C ASP A 74 3.71 11.13 25.04
N GLU A 75 2.82 11.56 24.13
CA GLU A 75 2.08 10.63 23.25
C GLU A 75 3.03 9.89 22.30
N PHE A 76 4.12 10.52 21.83
CA PHE A 76 5.16 9.84 21.07
C PHE A 76 5.79 8.69 21.87
N PHE A 77 6.07 8.91 23.16
CA PHE A 77 6.68 7.88 24.01
C PHE A 77 5.68 6.76 24.33
N GLU A 78 4.41 7.07 24.60
CA GLU A 78 3.35 6.08 24.74
C GLU A 78 3.24 5.18 23.49
N ARG A 79 3.13 5.76 22.29
CA ARG A 79 3.03 5.00 21.03
C ARG A 79 4.32 4.29 20.65
N TYR A 80 5.48 4.75 21.13
CA TYR A 80 6.75 4.01 20.99
C TYR A 80 6.80 2.77 21.89
N LEU A 81 6.32 2.89 23.14
CA LEU A 81 6.23 1.77 24.08
C LEU A 81 5.15 0.75 23.68
N GLU A 82 3.99 1.21 23.21
CA GLU A 82 2.85 0.39 22.74
C GLU A 82 3.28 -0.74 21.78
N ILE A 83 4.27 -0.46 20.94
CA ILE A 83 4.78 -1.40 19.91
C ILE A 83 6.13 -2.05 20.26
N GLY A 84 6.71 -1.76 21.42
CA GLY A 84 8.06 -2.24 21.78
C GLY A 84 9.19 -1.65 20.92
N GLY A 85 9.03 -0.38 20.50
CA GLY A 85 9.97 0.35 19.67
C GLY A 85 9.97 -0.02 18.17
N PHE A 86 10.63 0.80 17.35
CA PHE A 86 10.55 0.74 15.89
C PHE A 86 11.34 -0.41 15.21
N GLU A 87 12.22 -1.11 15.91
CA GLU A 87 13.01 -2.19 15.28
C GLU A 87 12.16 -3.45 15.07
N LEU A 88 12.07 -3.91 13.82
CA LEU A 88 11.33 -5.13 13.49
C LEU A 88 11.97 -6.39 14.12
N GLY A 89 13.28 -6.35 14.42
CA GLY A 89 13.99 -7.45 15.06
C GLY A 89 13.43 -7.83 16.44
N THR A 90 12.94 -6.85 17.22
CA THR A 90 12.42 -7.07 18.59
C THR A 90 10.99 -7.64 18.63
N THR A 91 10.35 -7.82 17.47
CA THR A 91 9.05 -8.51 17.39
C THR A 91 9.23 -9.98 17.86
N PRO A 92 8.27 -10.60 18.56
CA PRO A 92 8.42 -11.99 19.00
C PRO A 92 8.72 -12.98 17.86
N ARG A 93 9.33 -14.11 18.19
CA ARG A 93 9.36 -15.30 17.32
C ARG A 93 8.04 -16.07 17.47
N VAL A 94 7.66 -16.80 16.44
CA VAL A 94 6.48 -17.66 16.39
C VAL A 94 6.85 -18.95 15.65
N ASP A 95 6.13 -20.03 15.93
CA ASP A 95 6.27 -21.27 15.18
C ASP A 95 5.78 -21.10 13.74
N ALA A 96 6.38 -21.83 12.81
CA ALA A 96 5.91 -21.89 11.43
C ALA A 96 4.57 -22.65 11.35
N LEU A 97 3.61 -22.10 10.63
CA LEU A 97 2.33 -22.75 10.34
C LEU A 97 2.29 -23.16 8.87
N ALA A 98 1.79 -24.36 8.59
CA ALA A 98 1.75 -24.92 7.25
C ALA A 98 1.04 -23.98 6.25
N VAL A 99 1.71 -23.70 5.13
CA VAL A 99 1.13 -22.90 4.04
C VAL A 99 -0.10 -23.63 3.46
N PRO A 100 -1.30 -23.01 3.47
CA PRO A 100 -2.50 -23.65 2.95
C PRO A 100 -2.46 -23.74 1.42
N GLU A 101 -2.90 -24.89 0.88
CA GLU A 101 -3.06 -25.04 -0.57
C GLU A 101 -4.19 -24.12 -1.08
N LEU A 102 -3.83 -23.16 -1.92
CA LEU A 102 -4.73 -22.12 -2.41
C LEU A 102 -4.56 -21.92 -3.93
N PRO A 103 -5.66 -21.69 -4.68
CA PRO A 103 -5.60 -21.42 -6.11
C PRO A 103 -5.07 -20.01 -6.38
N SER A 104 -4.34 -19.83 -7.48
CA SER A 104 -3.66 -18.57 -7.81
C SER A 104 -4.59 -17.37 -8.10
N VAL A 105 -5.91 -17.56 -8.15
CA VAL A 105 -6.91 -16.49 -8.31
C VAL A 105 -8.14 -16.78 -7.42
N ILE A 106 -8.27 -16.04 -6.33
CA ILE A 106 -9.35 -16.16 -5.34
C ILE A 106 -10.30 -14.95 -5.47
N PRO A 107 -11.61 -15.14 -5.68
CA PRO A 107 -12.58 -14.05 -5.74
C PRO A 107 -12.88 -13.47 -4.34
N LEU A 108 -12.82 -12.14 -4.20
CA LEU A 108 -13.24 -11.43 -2.99
C LEU A 108 -14.73 -11.10 -3.02
N ILE A 109 -15.47 -11.64 -2.05
CA ILE A 109 -16.91 -11.46 -1.87
C ILE A 109 -17.13 -10.49 -0.71
N GLY A 110 -17.49 -9.23 -1.03
CA GLY A 110 -17.61 -8.17 -0.02
C GLY A 110 -18.82 -8.32 0.91
N HIS A 111 -19.97 -8.81 0.40
CA HIS A 111 -21.23 -8.94 1.14
C HIS A 111 -22.30 -9.72 0.34
N LYS A 112 -23.40 -10.12 0.98
CA LYS A 112 -24.56 -10.74 0.32
C LYS A 112 -25.58 -9.80 -0.36
N TYR A 113 -25.45 -8.48 -0.26
CA TYR A 113 -26.46 -7.58 -0.85
C TYR A 113 -26.59 -7.74 -2.38
N SER A 114 -27.81 -7.62 -2.90
CA SER A 114 -28.21 -7.93 -4.29
C SER A 114 -28.04 -9.39 -4.74
N ARG A 115 -27.76 -10.33 -3.82
CA ARG A 115 -27.63 -11.76 -4.10
C ARG A 115 -28.69 -12.58 -3.37
N LYS A 116 -29.09 -13.70 -3.98
CA LYS A 116 -30.05 -14.67 -3.43
C LYS A 116 -29.45 -16.08 -3.28
N ALA A 117 -28.60 -16.49 -4.22
CA ALA A 117 -28.05 -17.85 -4.27
C ALA A 117 -26.70 -17.96 -3.55
N VAL A 118 -26.36 -19.17 -3.11
CA VAL A 118 -24.99 -19.52 -2.71
C VAL A 118 -24.09 -19.49 -3.95
N LEU A 119 -22.95 -18.82 -3.86
CA LEU A 119 -21.94 -18.81 -4.92
C LEU A 119 -21.16 -20.12 -4.86
N ASN A 120 -21.18 -20.93 -5.92
CA ASN A 120 -20.45 -22.19 -5.97
C ASN A 120 -18.95 -21.98 -6.26
N GLU A 121 -18.19 -21.55 -5.25
CA GLU A 121 -16.74 -21.35 -5.28
C GLU A 121 -16.11 -22.06 -4.08
N SER A 122 -15.13 -22.93 -4.32
CA SER A 122 -14.49 -23.75 -3.27
C SER A 122 -13.48 -22.99 -2.42
N VAL A 123 -12.96 -21.87 -2.91
CA VAL A 123 -12.08 -20.95 -2.17
C VAL A 123 -12.52 -19.52 -2.42
N VAL A 124 -12.76 -18.76 -1.36
CA VAL A 124 -13.23 -17.37 -1.45
C VAL A 124 -12.51 -16.47 -0.45
N ALA A 125 -12.31 -15.20 -0.83
CA ALA A 125 -11.80 -14.17 0.06
C ALA A 125 -12.96 -13.32 0.61
N VAL A 126 -12.89 -12.95 1.88
CA VAL A 126 -13.83 -12.02 2.53
C VAL A 126 -13.05 -10.88 3.19
N PRO A 127 -13.59 -9.66 3.33
CA PRO A 127 -12.90 -8.60 4.06
C PRO A 127 -12.86 -8.92 5.56
N LEU A 128 -11.67 -8.89 6.18
CA LEU A 128 -11.48 -9.18 7.61
C LEU A 128 -12.40 -8.33 8.50
N TYR A 129 -12.51 -7.05 8.17
CA TYR A 129 -13.31 -6.05 8.90
C TYR A 129 -14.83 -6.17 8.68
N GLU A 130 -15.30 -7.13 7.90
CA GLU A 130 -16.72 -7.45 7.79
C GLU A 130 -17.09 -8.68 8.66
N LEU A 131 -16.13 -9.26 9.39
CA LEU A 131 -16.35 -10.31 10.38
C LEU A 131 -16.60 -9.78 11.81
N PHE A 132 -16.22 -8.52 12.09
CA PHE A 132 -16.30 -7.92 13.43
C PHE A 132 -16.93 -6.52 13.40
N HIS A 133 -17.62 -6.16 14.47
CA HIS A 133 -18.17 -4.83 14.66
C HIS A 133 -17.06 -3.85 15.11
N MET A 134 -16.61 -3.00 14.19
CA MET A 134 -15.42 -2.15 14.33
C MET A 134 -15.38 -1.21 15.55
N ARG A 135 -16.50 -0.91 16.22
CA ARG A 135 -16.51 -0.10 17.45
C ARG A 135 -16.29 -0.91 18.73
N THR A 136 -16.47 -2.24 18.71
CA THR A 136 -16.55 -3.06 19.93
C THR A 136 -15.81 -4.39 19.87
N GLY A 137 -15.15 -4.72 18.75
CA GLY A 137 -14.48 -6.02 18.54
C GLY A 137 -15.44 -7.23 18.47
N GLN A 138 -16.74 -7.04 18.73
CA GLN A 138 -17.70 -8.14 18.82
C GLN A 138 -17.92 -8.80 17.44
N PRO A 139 -17.91 -10.13 17.35
CA PRO A 139 -18.05 -10.82 16.08
C PRO A 139 -19.46 -10.67 15.48
N HIS A 140 -19.52 -10.48 14.17
CA HIS A 140 -20.74 -10.45 13.38
C HIS A 140 -21.27 -11.86 13.04
N VAL A 141 -20.43 -12.88 13.16
CA VAL A 141 -20.72 -14.31 12.96
C VAL A 141 -19.87 -15.11 13.95
N ARG A 142 -20.48 -16.08 14.64
CA ARG A 142 -19.82 -16.94 15.63
C ARG A 142 -19.62 -18.37 15.13
N THR A 143 -20.41 -18.79 14.16
CA THR A 143 -20.36 -20.16 13.61
C THR A 143 -20.03 -20.16 12.13
N ARG A 144 -19.56 -21.33 11.68
CA ARG A 144 -19.22 -21.62 10.29
C ARG A 144 -20.41 -21.38 9.34
N ALA A 145 -21.59 -21.87 9.71
CA ALA A 145 -22.86 -21.64 9.00
C ALA A 145 -23.27 -20.16 8.95
N GLU A 146 -23.10 -19.40 10.03
CA GLU A 146 -23.38 -17.95 10.03
C GLU A 146 -22.48 -17.18 9.06
N LEU A 147 -21.19 -17.53 8.98
CA LEU A 147 -20.26 -16.94 8.01
C LEU A 147 -20.70 -17.28 6.57
N ALA A 148 -21.07 -18.54 6.31
CA ALA A 148 -21.58 -19.00 5.03
C ALA A 148 -22.83 -18.21 4.59
N GLU A 149 -23.82 -18.05 5.47
CA GLU A 149 -25.03 -17.27 5.20
C GLU A 149 -24.75 -15.75 5.16
N ARG A 150 -23.75 -15.21 5.88
CA ARG A 150 -23.41 -13.77 5.81
C ARG A 150 -22.89 -13.36 4.44
N PHE A 151 -22.09 -14.20 3.78
CA PHE A 151 -21.51 -13.93 2.47
C PHE A 151 -22.20 -14.67 1.30
N ARG A 152 -23.19 -15.54 1.58
CA ARG A 152 -23.83 -16.45 0.60
C ARG A 152 -22.79 -17.31 -0.14
N ILE A 153 -21.99 -18.06 0.62
CA ILE A 153 -20.92 -18.92 0.13
C ILE A 153 -21.09 -20.34 0.71
N PRO A 154 -20.44 -21.38 0.17
CA PRO A 154 -20.59 -22.74 0.66
C PRO A 154 -19.97 -22.85 2.06
N GLU A 155 -20.62 -23.56 2.97
CA GLU A 155 -20.08 -23.73 4.33
C GLU A 155 -18.72 -24.47 4.31
N THR A 156 -18.53 -25.35 3.33
CA THR A 156 -17.30 -26.12 3.07
C THR A 156 -16.17 -25.33 2.36
N ALA A 157 -16.36 -24.07 1.96
CA ALA A 157 -15.36 -23.36 1.16
C ALA A 157 -14.16 -22.86 1.99
N THR A 158 -12.93 -23.00 1.51
CA THR A 158 -11.74 -22.45 2.15
C THR A 158 -11.81 -20.92 2.16
N ILE A 159 -11.65 -20.30 3.34
CA ILE A 159 -11.82 -18.85 3.52
C ILE A 159 -10.48 -18.16 3.73
N VAL A 160 -10.24 -17.10 2.94
CA VAL A 160 -9.13 -16.15 3.14
C VAL A 160 -9.68 -14.82 3.66
N ALA A 161 -9.23 -14.36 4.83
CA ALA A 161 -9.60 -13.05 5.36
C ALA A 161 -8.63 -11.96 4.87
N SER A 162 -9.15 -11.01 4.10
CA SER A 162 -8.41 -9.88 3.53
C SER A 162 -8.40 -8.70 4.50
N GLY A 163 -7.34 -8.56 5.32
CA GLY A 163 -7.05 -7.39 6.17
C GLY A 163 -6.61 -6.13 5.40
N VAL A 164 -7.33 -5.80 4.32
CA VAL A 164 -7.00 -4.68 3.44
C VAL A 164 -8.24 -3.81 3.21
N ASP A 165 -8.28 -2.66 3.88
CA ASP A 165 -9.40 -1.70 3.86
C ASP A 165 -8.90 -0.28 4.23
N ARG A 166 -9.81 0.67 4.50
CA ARG A 166 -9.48 2.07 4.86
C ARG A 166 -8.92 2.19 6.27
N ASP A 167 -8.08 3.20 6.49
CA ASP A 167 -7.35 3.45 7.73
C ASP A 167 -8.25 3.50 8.98
N ILE A 168 -9.44 4.11 8.89
CA ILE A 168 -10.43 4.13 9.99
C ILE A 168 -10.81 2.72 10.51
N LYS A 169 -10.74 1.68 9.68
CA LYS A 169 -10.92 0.28 10.09
C LYS A 169 -9.62 -0.36 10.60
N LEU A 170 -8.46 0.07 10.11
CA LEU A 170 -7.15 -0.41 10.56
C LEU A 170 -6.86 0.08 11.98
N GLU A 171 -7.09 1.37 12.25
CA GLU A 171 -6.94 1.98 13.57
C GLU A 171 -7.97 1.44 14.56
N ALA A 172 -9.23 1.27 14.14
CA ALA A 172 -10.27 0.65 14.97
C ALA A 172 -9.97 -0.82 15.31
N TRP A 173 -9.41 -1.58 14.37
CA TRP A 173 -8.90 -2.93 14.62
C TRP A 173 -7.74 -2.92 15.62
N TRP A 174 -6.80 -1.99 15.47
CA TRP A 174 -5.66 -1.88 16.37
C TRP A 174 -6.10 -1.55 17.81
N ALA A 175 -7.13 -0.71 17.97
CA ALA A 175 -7.72 -0.32 19.24
C ALA A 175 -8.64 -1.38 19.90
N PHE A 176 -8.74 -2.62 19.38
CA PHE A 176 -9.49 -3.68 20.04
C PHE A 176 -8.80 -4.12 21.35
N ALA A 177 -9.51 -3.91 22.47
CA ALA A 177 -9.05 -4.31 23.81
C ALA A 177 -9.04 -5.84 24.00
N ASP A 178 -10.13 -6.53 23.67
CA ASP A 178 -10.20 -7.99 23.73
C ASP A 178 -9.68 -8.62 22.43
N ARG A 179 -8.35 -8.64 22.30
CA ARG A 179 -7.67 -9.28 21.16
C ARG A 179 -7.82 -10.80 21.20
N ALA A 180 -7.99 -11.39 22.39
CA ALA A 180 -8.16 -12.84 22.54
C ALA A 180 -9.44 -13.33 21.85
N LEU A 181 -10.57 -12.63 22.04
CA LEU A 181 -11.84 -12.93 21.36
C LEU A 181 -11.74 -12.84 19.83
N ILE A 182 -10.97 -11.90 19.29
CA ILE A 182 -10.73 -11.79 17.85
C ILE A 182 -10.02 -13.04 17.32
N MET A 183 -8.97 -13.47 18.03
CA MET A 183 -8.11 -14.59 17.65
C MET A 183 -8.70 -15.97 17.97
N SER A 184 -9.66 -16.11 18.90
CA SER A 184 -10.49 -17.30 19.01
C SER A 184 -11.50 -17.34 17.86
N THR A 185 -12.26 -16.27 17.65
CA THR A 185 -13.31 -16.24 16.61
C THR A 185 -12.76 -16.57 15.21
N LEU A 186 -11.61 -16.03 14.80
CA LEU A 186 -11.01 -16.35 13.49
C LEU A 186 -10.64 -17.83 13.33
N ARG A 187 -10.20 -18.48 14.40
CA ARG A 187 -9.86 -19.91 14.46
C ARG A 187 -11.11 -20.77 14.41
N ASP A 188 -12.11 -20.43 15.24
CA ASP A 188 -13.38 -21.17 15.37
C ASP A 188 -14.24 -21.09 14.10
N LEU A 189 -14.10 -20.01 13.33
CA LEU A 189 -14.69 -19.86 12.00
C LEU A 189 -13.97 -20.65 10.89
N GLY A 190 -12.81 -21.25 11.15
CA GLY A 190 -12.01 -21.97 10.17
C GLY A 190 -11.47 -21.07 9.05
N ILE A 191 -10.88 -19.92 9.42
CA ILE A 191 -10.17 -19.05 8.48
C ILE A 191 -8.81 -19.67 8.16
N ALA A 192 -8.60 -20.05 6.89
CA ALA A 192 -7.41 -20.78 6.46
C ALA A 192 -6.18 -19.89 6.22
N LEU A 193 -6.40 -18.60 5.93
CA LEU A 193 -5.34 -17.62 5.76
C LEU A 193 -5.86 -16.21 6.06
N VAL A 194 -5.07 -15.40 6.77
CA VAL A 194 -5.32 -13.97 6.97
C VAL A 194 -4.23 -13.16 6.27
N THR A 195 -4.57 -12.23 5.37
CA THR A 195 -3.63 -11.14 5.04
C THR A 195 -3.74 -10.09 6.14
N VAL A 196 -2.63 -9.79 6.83
CA VAL A 196 -2.67 -8.95 8.03
C VAL A 196 -3.03 -7.48 7.72
N PRO A 197 -3.54 -6.71 8.70
CA PRO A 197 -3.87 -5.29 8.54
C PRO A 197 -2.75 -4.47 7.88
N ASN A 198 -3.06 -3.80 6.76
CA ASN A 198 -2.05 -3.17 5.90
C ASN A 198 -1.74 -1.70 6.26
N PHE A 199 -1.51 -1.39 7.54
CA PHE A 199 -1.32 -0.03 8.08
C PHE A 199 -0.54 0.92 7.15
N SER A 200 -1.14 2.06 6.83
CA SER A 200 -0.64 2.99 5.82
C SER A 200 0.67 3.70 6.18
N LEU A 201 1.44 4.05 5.14
CA LEU A 201 2.70 4.78 5.23
C LEU A 201 2.59 6.07 4.40
N PHE A 202 1.98 7.10 4.99
CA PHE A 202 1.70 8.36 4.29
C PHE A 202 2.97 9.14 3.93
N LEU A 203 2.96 9.82 2.78
CA LEU A 203 4.09 10.61 2.29
C LEU A 203 4.26 11.94 3.05
N ASN A 204 3.16 12.51 3.51
CA ASN A 204 3.08 13.78 4.23
C ASN A 204 2.94 13.59 5.77
N MET A 205 3.46 12.48 6.30
CA MET A 205 3.57 12.24 7.74
C MET A 205 5.04 12.12 8.15
N PRO A 206 5.41 12.56 9.38
CA PRO A 206 6.73 12.33 9.96
C PRO A 206 7.12 10.85 9.95
N ARG A 207 8.41 10.54 9.80
CA ARG A 207 8.86 9.14 9.64
C ARG A 207 8.54 8.20 10.82
N PRO A 208 8.50 8.62 12.09
CA PRO A 208 8.08 7.75 13.20
C PRO A 208 6.68 7.16 13.04
N ASP A 209 5.73 7.91 12.46
CA ASP A 209 4.39 7.45 12.10
C ASP A 209 4.42 6.24 11.14
N ASN A 210 5.24 6.36 10.09
CA ASN A 210 5.49 5.26 9.16
C ASN A 210 6.14 4.05 9.87
N LEU A 211 7.15 4.29 10.71
CA LEU A 211 7.85 3.23 11.45
C LEU A 211 6.92 2.48 12.42
N HIS A 212 6.03 3.23 13.09
CA HIS A 212 5.00 2.67 13.98
C HIS A 212 4.05 1.75 13.20
N SER A 213 3.48 2.24 12.09
CA SER A 213 2.64 1.41 11.21
C SER A 213 3.33 0.15 10.70
N MET A 214 4.62 0.21 10.31
CA MET A 214 5.38 -1.01 9.94
C MET A 214 5.50 -2.01 11.10
N LYS A 215 5.76 -1.54 12.32
CA LYS A 215 5.89 -2.40 13.50
C LYS A 215 4.54 -3.05 13.86
N ARG A 216 3.43 -2.29 13.78
CA ARG A 216 2.06 -2.82 13.98
C ARG A 216 1.71 -3.95 13.01
N ILE A 217 2.12 -3.84 11.73
CA ILE A 217 1.95 -4.95 10.77
C ILE A 217 2.65 -6.22 11.26
N ALA A 218 3.90 -6.11 11.72
CA ALA A 218 4.66 -7.27 12.21
C ALA A 218 4.10 -7.85 13.51
N LEU A 219 3.54 -7.02 14.40
CA LEU A 219 2.87 -7.46 15.63
C LEU A 219 1.54 -8.16 15.32
N SER A 220 0.68 -7.59 14.46
CA SER A 220 -0.56 -8.26 14.04
C SER A 220 -0.33 -9.55 13.24
N TRP A 221 0.84 -9.71 12.63
CA TRP A 221 1.25 -11.00 12.05
C TRP A 221 1.62 -12.02 13.14
N VAL A 222 2.42 -11.63 14.14
CA VAL A 222 2.72 -12.49 15.30
C VAL A 222 1.45 -12.95 16.01
N GLU A 223 0.50 -12.05 16.27
CA GLU A 223 -0.76 -12.37 16.96
C GLU A 223 -1.53 -13.51 16.27
N MET A 224 -1.64 -13.46 14.94
CA MET A 224 -2.34 -14.49 14.15
C MET A 224 -1.59 -15.83 14.18
N MET A 225 -0.26 -15.81 14.00
CA MET A 225 0.57 -17.01 14.00
C MET A 225 0.60 -17.67 15.39
N THR A 226 0.73 -16.88 16.47
CA THR A 226 0.60 -17.36 17.86
C THR A 226 -0.80 -17.93 18.15
N ALA A 227 -1.83 -17.43 17.47
CA ALA A 227 -3.18 -17.98 17.52
C ALA A 227 -3.40 -19.23 16.65
N GLY A 228 -2.36 -19.76 15.99
CA GLY A 228 -2.48 -20.94 15.12
C GLY A 228 -3.22 -20.64 13.80
N ILE A 229 -3.33 -19.38 13.41
CA ILE A 229 -3.98 -18.93 12.18
C ILE A 229 -2.89 -18.57 11.16
N PRO A 230 -2.75 -19.28 10.02
CA PRO A 230 -1.78 -18.92 9.00
C PRO A 230 -1.98 -17.48 8.54
N ALA A 231 -0.88 -16.71 8.46
CA ALA A 231 -0.94 -15.27 8.21
C ALA A 231 0.11 -14.81 7.19
N ALA A 232 -0.33 -14.02 6.22
CA ALA A 232 0.52 -13.40 5.21
C ALA A 232 0.99 -12.02 5.67
N LEU A 233 2.29 -11.87 5.94
CA LEU A 233 2.93 -10.64 6.42
C LEU A 233 2.88 -9.54 5.35
N HIS A 234 2.23 -8.40 5.62
CA HIS A 234 2.06 -7.36 4.60
C HIS A 234 3.31 -6.47 4.46
N LEU A 235 4.00 -6.53 3.32
CA LEU A 235 5.29 -5.84 3.11
C LEU A 235 5.13 -4.35 2.75
N ASN A 236 4.38 -3.57 3.55
CA ASN A 236 4.14 -2.15 3.26
C ASN A 236 5.43 -1.34 3.45
N ALA A 237 5.83 -0.53 2.46
CA ALA A 237 7.09 0.21 2.48
C ALA A 237 7.00 1.51 1.67
N ARG A 238 7.63 2.59 2.17
CA ARG A 238 7.72 3.90 1.49
C ARG A 238 9.10 4.14 0.88
N THR A 239 10.15 3.82 1.63
CA THR A 239 11.57 4.08 1.28
C THR A 239 12.31 2.80 0.89
N ASP A 240 13.52 2.94 0.33
CA ASP A 240 14.41 1.79 0.12
C ASP A 240 14.87 1.16 1.46
N GLN A 241 15.02 1.96 2.53
CA GLN A 241 15.33 1.45 3.88
C GLN A 241 14.16 0.66 4.50
N ASP A 242 12.91 1.03 4.21
CA ASP A 242 11.74 0.25 4.65
C ASP A 242 11.77 -1.15 4.03
N TYR A 243 12.10 -1.25 2.74
CA TYR A 243 12.29 -2.52 2.06
C TYR A 243 13.52 -3.30 2.55
N ALA A 244 14.65 -2.64 2.82
CA ALA A 244 15.82 -3.29 3.42
C ALA A 244 15.51 -3.90 4.80
N ARG A 245 14.69 -3.23 5.61
CA ARG A 245 14.23 -3.73 6.93
C ARG A 245 13.30 -4.93 6.79
N TRP A 246 12.37 -4.93 5.83
CA TRP A 246 11.57 -6.13 5.52
C TRP A 246 12.39 -7.29 4.97
N MET A 247 13.32 -7.02 4.05
CA MET A 247 14.24 -8.03 3.50
C MET A 247 15.04 -8.72 4.59
N ARG A 248 15.61 -7.93 5.52
CA ARG A 248 16.29 -8.44 6.71
C ARG A 248 15.36 -9.29 7.58
N PHE A 249 14.17 -8.78 7.91
CA PHE A 249 13.18 -9.48 8.73
C PHE A 249 12.76 -10.83 8.13
N VAL A 250 12.46 -10.89 6.83
CA VAL A 250 12.04 -12.12 6.12
C VAL A 250 13.20 -13.12 6.01
N ARG A 251 14.42 -12.68 5.72
CA ARG A 251 15.58 -13.57 5.64
C ARG A 251 15.95 -14.18 7.00
N GLU A 252 15.91 -13.38 8.07
CA GLU A 252 16.22 -13.82 9.44
C GLU A 252 15.12 -14.69 10.08
N ARG A 253 13.95 -14.81 9.43
CA ARG A 253 12.75 -15.48 9.94
C ARG A 253 12.24 -16.54 8.97
N PRO A 254 12.75 -17.79 9.03
CA PRO A 254 12.22 -18.88 8.23
C PRO A 254 10.72 -19.08 8.46
N GLU A 255 10.20 -18.75 9.65
CA GLU A 255 8.77 -18.80 9.98
C GLU A 255 7.87 -17.87 9.13
N VAL A 256 8.44 -16.94 8.36
CA VAL A 256 7.72 -16.10 7.39
C VAL A 256 7.75 -16.77 6.01
N GLU A 257 6.79 -17.64 5.71
CA GLU A 257 6.66 -18.30 4.39
C GLU A 257 5.66 -17.59 3.46
N ILE A 258 4.70 -16.86 4.03
CA ILE A 258 3.64 -16.15 3.30
C ILE A 258 3.75 -14.64 3.53
N VAL A 259 3.73 -13.87 2.43
CA VAL A 259 3.78 -12.41 2.43
C VAL A 259 2.62 -11.81 1.62
N ALA A 260 2.25 -10.56 1.91
CA ALA A 260 1.14 -9.87 1.26
C ALA A 260 1.51 -8.47 0.74
N PHE A 261 0.82 -8.00 -0.32
CA PHE A 261 0.98 -6.64 -0.83
C PHE A 261 -0.26 -6.12 -1.60
N GLU A 262 -0.65 -4.84 -1.42
CA GLU A 262 -1.72 -4.19 -2.20
C GLU A 262 -1.18 -3.19 -3.24
N PHE A 263 -1.61 -3.36 -4.51
CA PHE A 263 -1.35 -2.47 -5.64
C PHE A 263 -2.63 -1.71 -6.10
N ARG A 264 -3.54 -1.39 -5.17
CA ARG A 264 -4.77 -0.61 -5.45
C ARG A 264 -4.68 0.86 -5.01
N THR A 265 -3.80 1.17 -4.08
CA THR A 265 -3.53 2.53 -3.57
C THR A 265 -2.24 3.08 -4.21
N GLY A 266 -1.51 3.98 -3.53
CA GLY A 266 -0.37 4.71 -4.10
C GLY A 266 0.73 3.84 -4.73
N ALA A 267 0.94 2.63 -4.23
CA ALA A 267 1.91 1.67 -4.78
C ALA A 267 1.54 1.13 -6.17
N GLY A 268 0.25 1.13 -6.54
CA GLY A 268 -0.23 0.69 -7.86
C GLY A 268 -0.17 1.75 -8.96
N VAL A 269 0.23 2.99 -8.64
CA VAL A 269 0.29 4.08 -9.61
C VAL A 269 1.38 3.80 -10.65
N PRO A 270 1.14 4.00 -11.97
CA PRO A 270 2.11 3.64 -13.01
C PRO A 270 3.51 4.23 -12.84
N SER A 271 3.64 5.40 -12.21
CA SER A 271 4.93 6.05 -11.92
C SER A 271 5.63 5.57 -10.63
N ARG A 272 5.19 4.46 -10.02
CA ARG A 272 5.85 3.85 -8.83
C ARG A 272 5.69 2.32 -8.75
N ILE A 273 4.77 1.70 -9.48
CA ILE A 273 4.52 0.25 -9.38
C ILE A 273 5.77 -0.60 -9.68
N ASP A 274 6.54 -0.29 -10.73
CA ASP A 274 7.76 -1.04 -11.04
C ASP A 274 8.81 -0.92 -9.94
N TRP A 275 8.93 0.25 -9.30
CA TRP A 275 9.82 0.45 -8.13
C TRP A 275 9.44 -0.48 -6.97
N HIS A 276 8.15 -0.61 -6.64
CA HIS A 276 7.70 -1.57 -5.62
C HIS A 276 7.96 -3.02 -6.04
N VAL A 277 7.69 -3.37 -7.31
CA VAL A 277 7.91 -4.73 -7.83
C VAL A 277 9.40 -5.11 -7.81
N ASP A 278 10.31 -4.18 -8.14
CA ASP A 278 11.76 -4.39 -8.03
C ASP A 278 12.17 -4.85 -6.63
N ARG A 279 11.65 -4.19 -5.58
CA ARG A 279 12.00 -4.50 -4.19
C ARG A 279 11.30 -5.75 -3.67
N LEU A 280 10.07 -6.03 -4.11
CA LEU A 280 9.39 -7.29 -3.80
C LEU A 280 10.12 -8.50 -4.42
N CYS A 281 10.63 -8.38 -5.65
CA CYS A 281 11.49 -9.42 -6.26
C CYS A 281 12.75 -9.63 -5.42
N ARG A 282 13.47 -8.55 -5.06
CA ARG A 282 14.67 -8.62 -4.19
C ARG A 282 14.40 -9.26 -2.83
N ILE A 283 13.22 -9.06 -2.24
CA ILE A 283 12.84 -9.73 -0.98
C ILE A 283 12.70 -11.24 -1.16
N ALA A 284 12.09 -11.70 -2.26
CA ALA A 284 12.01 -13.13 -2.56
C ALA A 284 13.39 -13.73 -2.85
N ASP A 285 14.19 -13.07 -3.70
CA ASP A 285 15.54 -13.51 -4.03
C ASP A 285 16.43 -13.64 -2.78
N ALA A 286 16.36 -12.66 -1.87
CA ALA A 286 17.15 -12.61 -0.63
C ALA A 286 16.52 -13.38 0.55
N ALA A 287 15.38 -14.06 0.37
CA ALA A 287 14.81 -14.94 1.37
C ALA A 287 15.42 -16.37 1.33
N GLU A 288 16.11 -16.70 0.23
CA GLU A 288 16.85 -17.96 0.00
C GLU A 288 15.97 -19.23 0.10
N ARG A 289 14.64 -19.06 0.02
CA ARG A 289 13.61 -20.10 0.06
C ARG A 289 12.37 -19.66 -0.73
N PRO A 290 11.52 -20.59 -1.22
CA PRO A 290 10.28 -20.21 -1.90
C PRO A 290 9.32 -19.49 -0.94
N LEU A 291 8.88 -18.29 -1.31
CA LEU A 291 7.82 -17.55 -0.62
C LEU A 291 6.52 -17.57 -1.41
N THR A 292 5.40 -17.58 -0.71
CA THR A 292 4.06 -17.37 -1.28
C THR A 292 3.65 -15.90 -1.14
N LEU A 293 3.35 -15.24 -2.26
CA LEU A 293 2.90 -13.85 -2.31
C LEU A 293 1.39 -13.74 -2.56
N VAL A 294 0.66 -13.17 -1.60
CA VAL A 294 -0.76 -12.83 -1.72
C VAL A 294 -0.92 -11.36 -2.11
N VAL A 295 -1.35 -11.11 -3.34
CA VAL A 295 -1.48 -9.75 -3.91
C VAL A 295 -2.92 -9.33 -4.10
N ARG A 296 -3.18 -8.03 -3.92
CA ARG A 296 -4.48 -7.41 -4.21
C ARG A 296 -4.31 -6.29 -5.23
N GLY A 297 -4.94 -6.41 -6.39
CA GLY A 297 -4.68 -5.52 -7.53
C GLY A 297 -3.36 -5.86 -8.24
N GLY A 298 -2.86 -4.96 -9.09
CA GLY A 298 -1.55 -5.13 -9.76
C GLY A 298 -1.49 -6.30 -10.74
N ALA A 299 -2.61 -6.68 -11.37
CA ALA A 299 -2.67 -7.84 -12.27
C ALA A 299 -1.59 -7.78 -13.37
N GLN A 300 -1.30 -6.59 -13.91
CA GLN A 300 -0.33 -6.37 -14.97
C GLN A 300 1.15 -6.60 -14.60
N VAL A 301 1.48 -6.93 -13.34
CA VAL A 301 2.85 -7.26 -12.89
C VAL A 301 3.00 -8.69 -12.35
N LEU A 302 1.94 -9.51 -12.39
CA LEU A 302 1.95 -10.88 -11.84
C LEU A 302 2.97 -11.79 -12.54
N SER A 303 2.99 -11.79 -13.87
CA SER A 303 3.99 -12.50 -14.70
C SER A 303 5.45 -12.05 -14.52
N ARG A 304 5.71 -10.95 -13.78
CA ARG A 304 7.04 -10.59 -13.28
C ARG A 304 7.29 -11.19 -11.90
N LEU A 305 6.38 -10.99 -10.95
CA LEU A 305 6.49 -11.49 -9.56
C LEU A 305 6.66 -13.03 -9.50
N LYS A 306 5.93 -13.76 -10.35
CA LYS A 306 6.02 -15.24 -10.49
C LYS A 306 7.38 -15.82 -10.85
N ARG A 307 8.37 -14.99 -11.20
CA ARG A 307 9.74 -15.43 -11.53
C ARG A 307 10.65 -15.51 -10.30
N HIS A 308 10.19 -14.96 -9.18
CA HIS A 308 10.95 -14.81 -7.93
C HIS A 308 10.21 -15.47 -6.75
N PHE A 309 8.87 -15.36 -6.70
CA PHE A 309 8.03 -16.02 -5.71
C PHE A 309 7.65 -17.44 -6.15
N GLY A 310 7.75 -18.40 -5.23
CA GLY A 310 7.38 -19.80 -5.49
C GLY A 310 5.88 -20.00 -5.76
N GLN A 311 5.04 -19.14 -5.18
CA GLN A 311 3.64 -19.03 -5.53
C GLN A 311 3.18 -17.56 -5.53
N VAL A 312 2.28 -17.20 -6.45
CA VAL A 312 1.59 -15.90 -6.45
C VAL A 312 0.08 -16.12 -6.50
N ILE A 313 -0.63 -15.58 -5.52
CA ILE A 313 -2.08 -15.66 -5.34
C ILE A 313 -2.68 -14.26 -5.51
N LEU A 314 -3.56 -14.07 -6.49
CA LEU A 314 -4.32 -12.83 -6.64
C LEU A 314 -5.66 -12.92 -5.88
N ILE A 315 -5.87 -12.00 -4.94
CA ILE A 315 -7.20 -11.65 -4.41
C ILE A 315 -7.89 -10.74 -5.44
N GLU A 316 -8.79 -11.32 -6.21
CA GLU A 316 -9.54 -10.70 -7.29
C GLU A 316 -10.69 -9.84 -6.72
N THR A 317 -10.86 -8.61 -7.20
CA THR A 317 -11.90 -7.67 -6.70
C THR A 317 -12.76 -7.03 -7.80
N ASP A 318 -12.37 -7.13 -9.08
CA ASP A 318 -13.15 -6.57 -10.19
C ASP A 318 -14.50 -7.29 -10.31
N ALA A 319 -14.53 -8.62 -10.39
CA ALA A 319 -15.74 -9.38 -10.72
C ALA A 319 -16.92 -9.00 -9.82
N PHE A 320 -16.72 -9.01 -8.50
CA PHE A 320 -17.71 -8.59 -7.52
C PHE A 320 -18.08 -7.10 -7.66
N THR A 321 -17.09 -6.21 -7.75
CA THR A 321 -17.29 -4.76 -7.88
C THR A 321 -18.00 -4.36 -9.19
N ARG A 322 -17.83 -5.14 -10.26
CA ARG A 322 -18.41 -4.91 -11.59
C ARG A 322 -19.83 -5.51 -11.67
N SER A 323 -20.07 -6.67 -11.08
CA SER A 323 -21.43 -7.25 -10.95
C SER A 323 -22.38 -6.32 -10.21
N LEU A 324 -21.94 -5.74 -9.07
CA LEU A 324 -22.72 -4.74 -8.33
C LEU A 324 -23.06 -3.51 -9.18
N LYS A 325 -22.18 -3.14 -10.11
CA LYS A 325 -22.36 -2.02 -11.05
C LYS A 325 -23.08 -2.42 -12.35
N ARG A 326 -23.72 -3.61 -12.36
CA ARG A 326 -24.43 -4.23 -13.51
C ARG A 326 -23.58 -4.24 -14.78
N ARG A 327 -22.31 -4.64 -14.65
CA ARG A 327 -21.40 -4.84 -15.79
C ARG A 327 -21.05 -6.31 -15.96
N ARG A 328 -21.06 -6.79 -17.21
CA ARG A 328 -20.65 -8.15 -17.59
C ARG A 328 -19.21 -8.14 -18.06
N ALA A 329 -18.44 -9.16 -17.70
CA ALA A 329 -17.13 -9.45 -18.26
C ALA A 329 -17.31 -10.07 -19.65
N GLU A 330 -16.69 -9.49 -20.67
CA GLU A 330 -16.70 -10.02 -22.03
C GLU A 330 -15.31 -9.89 -22.63
N PHE A 331 -14.89 -10.86 -23.45
CA PHE A 331 -13.70 -10.72 -24.28
C PHE A 331 -14.00 -9.87 -25.52
N THR A 332 -13.04 -9.07 -25.95
CA THR A 332 -12.99 -8.53 -27.31
C THR A 332 -12.35 -9.55 -28.26
N GLU A 333 -12.50 -9.34 -29.57
CA GLU A 333 -11.78 -10.09 -30.61
C GLU A 333 -10.26 -10.12 -30.39
N ALA A 334 -9.71 -9.01 -29.85
CA ALA A 334 -8.30 -8.89 -29.46
C ALA A 334 -7.97 -9.52 -28.08
N GLY A 335 -8.79 -10.44 -27.57
CA GLY A 335 -8.57 -11.19 -26.33
C GLY A 335 -8.64 -10.39 -25.02
N ARG A 336 -9.01 -9.10 -25.06
CA ARG A 336 -9.01 -8.22 -23.87
C ARG A 336 -10.36 -8.20 -23.18
N LEU A 337 -10.38 -8.13 -21.85
CA LEU A 337 -11.62 -7.93 -21.10
C LEU A 337 -12.18 -6.52 -21.30
N ARG A 338 -13.44 -6.44 -21.74
CA ARG A 338 -14.31 -5.27 -21.63
C ARG A 338 -15.37 -5.50 -20.54
N TRP A 339 -15.95 -4.40 -20.06
CA TRP A 339 -16.96 -4.39 -18.99
C TRP A 339 -18.20 -3.54 -19.36
N PRO A 340 -18.94 -3.86 -20.44
CA PRO A 340 -20.17 -3.16 -20.78
C PRO A 340 -21.19 -3.22 -19.63
N ARG A 341 -22.05 -2.19 -19.54
CA ARG A 341 -23.25 -2.26 -18.70
C ARG A 341 -24.27 -3.17 -19.38
N ILE A 342 -24.95 -4.00 -18.60
CA ILE A 342 -26.12 -4.75 -19.06
C ILE A 342 -27.39 -4.18 -18.40
N SER A 343 -28.52 -4.25 -19.10
CA SER A 343 -29.81 -3.95 -18.49
C SER A 343 -30.26 -5.12 -17.63
N THR A 344 -30.76 -4.84 -16.42
CA THR A 344 -31.37 -5.83 -15.53
C THR A 344 -32.56 -5.18 -14.81
N PRO A 345 -33.68 -5.89 -14.58
CA PRO A 345 -34.82 -5.35 -13.84
C PRO A 345 -34.42 -4.80 -12.46
N LYS A 346 -35.14 -3.77 -11.99
CA LYS A 346 -34.92 -3.16 -10.67
C LYS A 346 -35.08 -4.23 -9.58
N GLY A 347 -34.03 -4.44 -8.78
CA GLY A 347 -34.02 -5.45 -7.71
C GLY A 347 -33.75 -6.90 -8.17
N ALA A 348 -33.48 -7.15 -9.46
CA ALA A 348 -33.04 -8.46 -9.92
C ALA A 348 -31.75 -8.91 -9.21
N PRO A 349 -31.54 -10.21 -8.95
CA PRO A 349 -30.28 -10.72 -8.39
C PRO A 349 -29.06 -10.38 -9.28
N ILE A 350 -27.85 -10.55 -8.74
CA ILE A 350 -26.59 -10.52 -9.50
C ILE A 350 -25.86 -11.86 -9.52
N ASP A 351 -26.48 -12.95 -9.04
CA ASP A 351 -25.80 -14.23 -8.80
C ASP A 351 -25.20 -14.83 -10.09
N ASP A 352 -26.00 -14.98 -11.16
CA ASP A 352 -25.52 -15.49 -12.46
C ASP A 352 -24.46 -14.55 -13.09
N LEU A 353 -24.66 -13.23 -12.93
CA LEU A 353 -23.71 -12.21 -13.39
C LEU A 353 -22.39 -12.31 -12.63
N LEU A 354 -22.42 -12.63 -11.34
CA LEU A 354 -21.24 -12.81 -10.51
C LEU A 354 -20.50 -14.11 -10.84
N ALA A 355 -21.21 -15.23 -11.01
CA ALA A 355 -20.62 -16.48 -11.47
C ALA A 355 -19.96 -16.31 -12.86
N HIS A 356 -20.68 -15.73 -13.82
CA HIS A 356 -20.14 -15.38 -15.14
C HIS A 356 -18.90 -14.48 -15.03
N ASN A 357 -18.95 -13.43 -14.21
CA ASN A 357 -17.86 -12.47 -14.08
C ASN A 357 -16.63 -13.08 -13.41
N ILE A 358 -16.78 -13.91 -12.37
CA ILE A 358 -15.67 -14.59 -11.71
C ILE A 358 -15.02 -15.58 -12.67
N PHE A 359 -15.80 -16.44 -13.33
CA PHE A 359 -15.30 -17.39 -14.33
C PHE A 359 -14.54 -16.66 -15.45
N THR A 360 -15.18 -15.69 -16.10
CA THR A 360 -14.57 -14.97 -17.24
C THR A 360 -13.32 -14.18 -16.84
N LYS A 361 -13.30 -13.55 -15.65
CA LYS A 361 -12.14 -12.83 -15.13
C LYS A 361 -11.01 -13.78 -14.74
N ARG A 362 -11.30 -14.92 -14.10
CA ARG A 362 -10.34 -15.98 -13.78
C ARG A 362 -9.70 -16.52 -15.07
N THR A 363 -10.51 -16.92 -16.05
CA THR A 363 -10.02 -17.39 -17.36
C THR A 363 -9.15 -16.34 -18.06
N ALA A 364 -9.54 -15.07 -18.05
CA ALA A 364 -8.72 -14.01 -18.65
C ALA A 364 -7.37 -13.81 -17.96
N LEU A 365 -7.33 -13.89 -16.63
CA LEU A 365 -6.09 -13.82 -15.84
C LEU A 365 -5.19 -15.04 -16.11
N LEU A 366 -5.77 -16.24 -16.19
CA LEU A 366 -5.06 -17.45 -16.54
C LEU A 366 -4.46 -17.36 -17.96
N LEU A 367 -5.23 -16.91 -18.96
CA LEU A 367 -4.73 -16.73 -20.32
C LEU A 367 -3.67 -15.62 -20.45
N SER A 368 -3.76 -14.55 -19.65
CA SER A 368 -2.86 -13.39 -19.76
C SER A 368 -1.54 -13.54 -18.99
N ASP A 369 -1.55 -14.20 -17.82
CA ASP A 369 -0.39 -14.30 -16.93
C ASP A 369 0.07 -15.75 -16.66
N PHE A 370 -0.55 -16.78 -17.27
CA PHE A 370 -0.19 -18.20 -17.10
C PHE A 370 0.03 -18.94 -18.44
N ALA A 371 0.00 -18.25 -19.59
CA ALA A 371 0.48 -18.81 -20.85
C ALA A 371 2.02 -19.01 -20.82
N PRO A 372 2.57 -20.06 -21.46
CA PRO A 372 4.02 -20.21 -21.62
C PRO A 372 4.63 -19.03 -22.39
N VAL A 373 5.77 -18.53 -21.91
CA VAL A 373 6.45 -17.39 -22.56
C VAL A 373 7.35 -17.88 -23.69
N GLU A 374 6.82 -17.89 -24.93
CA GLU A 374 7.69 -17.87 -26.10
C GLU A 374 8.50 -16.57 -26.14
N ARG A 375 9.81 -16.68 -26.40
CA ARG A 375 10.71 -15.54 -26.53
C ARG A 375 10.53 -14.86 -27.90
N SER A 376 9.49 -14.03 -28.03
CA SER A 376 9.43 -13.07 -29.14
C SER A 376 10.53 -12.01 -28.94
N GLU A 377 11.39 -11.84 -29.94
CA GLU A 377 12.56 -10.96 -29.87
C GLU A 377 12.19 -9.47 -29.91
N ARG A 378 13.06 -8.62 -29.34
CA ARG A 378 12.85 -7.17 -29.25
C ARG A 378 12.93 -6.49 -30.62
N SER A 379 11.79 -6.20 -31.24
CA SER A 379 11.74 -5.24 -32.36
C SER A 379 11.86 -3.80 -31.86
N THR A 380 13.01 -3.17 -32.11
CA THR A 380 13.36 -1.81 -31.67
C THR A 380 12.68 -0.72 -32.51
N ARG A 381 11.35 -0.58 -32.41
CA ARG A 381 10.61 0.50 -33.10
C ARG A 381 9.65 1.26 -32.19
N ASN A 382 10.20 2.29 -31.53
CA ASN A 382 9.44 3.46 -31.09
C ASN A 382 10.31 4.73 -31.24
N ALA A 383 10.52 5.13 -32.50
CA ALA A 383 11.05 6.45 -32.80
C ALA A 383 10.06 7.52 -32.31
N ARG A 384 10.57 8.62 -31.74
CA ARG A 384 9.75 9.69 -31.16
C ARG A 384 8.82 10.30 -32.22
N ARG A 385 7.51 10.30 -31.98
CA ARG A 385 6.59 11.25 -32.65
C ARG A 385 6.75 12.62 -31.98
N PRO A 386 7.15 13.69 -32.70
CA PRO A 386 7.13 15.03 -32.14
C PRO A 386 5.68 15.52 -31.96
N ALA A 387 5.47 16.40 -30.98
CA ALA A 387 4.21 17.12 -30.85
C ALA A 387 4.08 18.15 -31.98
N LYS A 388 2.84 18.40 -32.44
CA LYS A 388 2.53 19.58 -33.25
C LYS A 388 2.36 20.80 -32.35
N HIS A 389 2.54 21.98 -32.95
CA HIS A 389 2.37 23.32 -32.35
C HIS A 389 3.48 23.78 -31.41
N THR A 390 4.55 24.29 -32.01
CA THR A 390 5.15 25.57 -31.60
C THR A 390 5.81 26.18 -32.85
N ASP A 391 5.48 27.42 -33.17
CA ASP A 391 6.07 28.11 -34.32
C ASP A 391 7.52 28.49 -34.02
N GLY A 392 8.36 28.47 -35.05
CA GLY A 392 9.81 28.46 -34.88
C GLY A 392 10.43 29.84 -34.66
N GLN A 393 11.28 29.95 -33.65
CA GLN A 393 12.48 30.80 -33.68
C GLN A 393 13.66 30.04 -33.06
N ALA A 394 14.89 30.37 -33.47
CA ALA A 394 16.04 29.48 -33.34
C ALA A 394 17.03 29.91 -32.25
N GLY A 395 17.22 29.00 -31.29
CA GLY A 395 18.49 28.67 -30.62
C GLY A 395 19.29 29.76 -29.89
N GLN A 396 19.52 29.54 -28.59
CA GLN A 396 20.84 29.61 -27.92
C GLN A 396 20.71 28.90 -26.54
N ARG A 397 21.56 27.90 -26.25
CA ARG A 397 22.84 27.92 -25.49
C ARG A 397 22.68 27.72 -23.98
N SER A 398 23.75 27.27 -23.33
CA SER A 398 23.74 26.74 -21.95
C SER A 398 23.92 27.84 -20.91
N PHE A 399 23.07 27.81 -19.88
CA PHE A 399 23.06 28.73 -18.73
C PHE A 399 24.33 28.68 -17.85
N LEU A 400 25.23 27.71 -18.09
CA LEU A 400 26.50 27.57 -17.36
C LEU A 400 27.66 28.40 -17.96
N ALA A 401 27.42 29.20 -18.99
CA ALA A 401 28.46 30.05 -19.62
C ALA A 401 28.37 31.55 -19.27
N GLU A 402 27.35 31.97 -18.52
CA GLU A 402 27.10 33.40 -18.20
C GLU A 402 27.41 33.76 -16.73
N LEU A 403 27.77 32.79 -15.88
CA LEU A 403 28.04 33.04 -14.46
C LEU A 403 29.44 33.59 -14.17
N ASP A 404 30.46 33.14 -14.93
CA ASP A 404 31.86 33.56 -14.73
C ASP A 404 32.18 34.97 -15.27
N ALA A 405 31.35 35.51 -16.16
CA ALA A 405 31.62 36.79 -16.84
C ALA A 405 31.25 38.05 -16.01
N THR A 406 30.54 37.88 -14.90
CA THR A 406 29.83 38.98 -14.22
C THR A 406 30.47 39.42 -12.89
N LEU A 407 31.57 38.78 -12.46
CA LEU A 407 32.19 39.00 -11.14
C LEU A 407 33.43 39.91 -11.11
N GLU A 408 34.04 40.26 -12.25
CA GLU A 408 35.23 41.14 -12.30
C GLU A 408 34.92 42.63 -12.55
N ALA A 409 33.66 43.02 -12.73
CA ALA A 409 33.29 44.36 -13.18
C ALA A 409 32.62 45.26 -12.11
N ARG A 410 33.45 46.13 -11.51
CA ARG A 410 33.11 47.38 -10.77
C ARG A 410 32.75 47.30 -9.29
N ALA A 411 33.68 47.79 -8.47
CA ALA A 411 33.47 48.17 -7.08
C ALA A 411 33.07 49.66 -6.93
N MET A 412 32.40 49.99 -5.81
CA MET A 412 32.13 51.34 -5.26
C MET A 412 31.20 52.26 -6.11
N SER A 413 30.36 53.14 -5.55
CA SER A 413 30.45 53.90 -4.28
C SER A 413 29.07 54.29 -3.69
N ALA A 414 29.08 55.15 -2.67
CA ALA A 414 27.95 55.77 -1.94
C ALA A 414 26.89 56.49 -2.84
N ASP A 415 25.70 56.93 -2.39
CA ASP A 415 25.36 57.58 -1.10
C ASP A 415 23.83 57.62 -0.80
N LEU A 416 23.44 58.17 0.35
CA LEU A 416 22.11 58.35 0.92
C LEU A 416 21.10 59.16 0.09
N LYS A 417 19.80 58.79 0.19
CA LYS A 417 18.70 59.76 0.42
C LYS A 417 17.39 59.13 0.95
N ARG A 418 16.57 59.99 1.58
CA ARG A 418 15.26 59.71 2.24
C ARG A 418 14.09 59.75 1.25
N VAL A 419 12.93 59.16 1.62
CA VAL A 419 11.50 59.60 1.42
C VAL A 419 10.58 58.36 1.67
N ILE A 420 9.43 58.30 2.36
CA ILE A 420 8.38 59.22 2.92
C ILE A 420 7.11 59.32 2.03
N VAL A 421 5.87 59.00 2.43
CA VAL A 421 5.31 58.22 3.57
C VAL A 421 3.82 57.90 3.27
N ALA A 422 3.17 57.00 4.03
CA ALA A 422 1.70 56.78 4.10
C ALA A 422 1.01 56.20 2.82
N ALA A 423 -0.25 55.72 2.84
CA ALA A 423 -1.05 55.02 3.87
C ALA A 423 -2.33 54.41 3.20
N GLU A 424 -3.12 53.66 3.98
CA GLU A 424 -4.59 53.46 3.93
C GLU A 424 -5.30 53.43 2.54
N THR A 425 -6.01 52.33 2.24
CA THR A 425 -7.29 51.98 2.90
C THR A 425 -7.60 50.48 2.91
#